data_AF-A0A2M7VBW0-F1
#
_entry.id   AF-A0A2M7VBW0-F1
#
_cell.length_a   1.000
_cell.length_b   1.000
_cell.length_c   1.000
_cell.angle_alpha   90.00
_cell.angle_beta   90.00
_cell.angle_gamma   90.00
#
_symmetry.space_group_name_H-M   'P 1'
#
loop_
_entity.id
_entity.type
_entity.pdbx_description
1 polymer ?
#
loop_
_entity_poly.entity_id
_entity_poly.type
_entity_poly.pdbx_seq_one_letter_code
_entity_poly.pdbx_strand_id
1 'polypeptide(L)' 'LLGERGQIVVPKKLREKLKMKKGDSFVVVEKHGMVALMPTAMMSDFVTEMTRHLEKIKNKKV' A
#
# COMPACT_ATOMS: atom_id res chain seq x y z
N LEU A 1 1.01 16.05 -13.01
CA LEU A 1 -0.26 16.54 -13.59
C LEU A 1 -1.41 15.85 -12.88
N LEU A 2 -2.30 16.64 -12.29
CA LEU A 2 -3.57 16.18 -11.70
C LEU A 2 -4.65 16.42 -12.75
N GLY A 3 -5.35 15.37 -13.19
CA GLY A 3 -6.43 15.54 -14.16
C GLY A 3 -7.69 16.16 -13.53
N GLU A 4 -8.65 16.55 -14.35
CA GLU A 4 -9.87 17.28 -13.95
C GLU A 4 -10.70 16.60 -12.85
N ARG A 5 -10.57 15.28 -12.71
CA ARG A 5 -11.25 14.49 -11.67
C ARG A 5 -10.37 14.16 -10.47
N GLY A 6 -9.27 14.88 -10.27
CA GLY A 6 -8.30 14.57 -9.20
C GLY A 6 -7.44 13.33 -9.47
N GLN A 7 -7.36 12.88 -10.73
CA GLN A 7 -6.62 11.67 -11.10
C GLN A 7 -5.12 11.95 -11.25
N ILE A 8 -4.28 11.13 -10.61
CA ILE A 8 -2.82 11.16 -10.76
C ILE A 8 -2.41 10.12 -11.79
N VAL A 9 -1.64 10.54 -12.80
CA VAL A 9 -1.11 9.63 -13.81
C VAL A 9 0.19 9.00 -13.32
N VAL A 10 0.21 7.67 -13.21
CA VAL A 10 1.43 6.91 -12.90
C VAL A 10 2.25 6.72 -14.18
N PRO A 11 3.51 7.24 -14.24
CA PRO A 11 4.35 7.13 -15.43
C PRO A 11 4.58 5.69 -15.88
N LYS A 12 4.67 5.46 -17.19
CA LYS A 12 4.83 4.11 -17.79
C LYS A 12 5.97 3.30 -17.15
N LYS A 13 7.16 3.91 -17.04
CA LYS A 13 8.35 3.26 -16.43
C LYS A 13 8.08 2.79 -15.00
N LEU A 14 7.32 3.55 -14.21
CA LEU A 14 6.98 3.20 -12.84
C LEU A 14 5.96 2.06 -12.79
N ARG A 15 4.93 2.10 -13.65
CA ARG A 15 3.96 1.00 -13.78
C ARG A 15 4.64 -0.32 -14.15
N GLU A 16 5.58 -0.30 -15.09
CA GLU A 16 6.33 -1.48 -15.52
C GLU A 16 7.22 -2.01 -14.39
N LYS A 17 7.98 -1.14 -13.70
CA LYS A 17 8.83 -1.52 -12.57
C LYS A 17 8.04 -2.15 -11.43
N LEU A 18 6.85 -1.60 -11.13
CA LEU A 18 5.97 -2.08 -10.07
C LEU A 18 4.99 -3.16 -10.54
N LYS A 19 5.06 -3.59 -11.81
CA LYS A 19 4.16 -4.55 -12.45
C LYS A 19 2.67 -4.23 -12.26
N MET A 20 2.33 -2.94 -12.22
CA MET A 20 0.96 -2.45 -12.05
C MET A 20 0.11 -2.77 -13.28
N LYS A 21 -1.10 -3.24 -13.06
CA LYS A 21 -2.07 -3.62 -14.09
C LYS A 21 -3.37 -2.84 -13.93
N LYS A 22 -4.15 -2.78 -15.01
CA LYS A 22 -5.50 -2.22 -14.97
C LYS A 22 -6.34 -3.06 -14.01
N GLY A 23 -7.02 -2.40 -13.07
CA GLY A 23 -7.86 -3.07 -12.06
C GLY A 23 -7.17 -3.22 -10.69
N ASP A 24 -5.86 -2.98 -10.60
CA ASP A 24 -5.17 -2.97 -9.30
C ASP A 24 -5.78 -1.89 -8.39
N SER A 25 -6.01 -2.28 -7.13
CA SER A 25 -6.52 -1.40 -6.09
C SER A 25 -5.41 -1.00 -5.13
N PHE A 26 -5.47 0.23 -4.64
CA PHE A 26 -4.46 0.80 -3.75
C PHE A 26 -5.11 1.41 -2.52
N VAL A 27 -4.49 1.19 -1.37
CA VAL A 27 -4.72 2.01 -0.18
C VAL A 27 -3.98 3.32 -0.38
N VAL A 28 -4.69 4.42 -0.17
CA VAL A 28 -4.16 5.78 -0.27
C VAL A 28 -4.05 6.35 1.13
N VAL A 29 -2.85 6.76 1.52
CA VAL A 29 -2.59 7.36 2.84
C VAL A 29 -1.87 8.68 2.66
N GLU A 30 -2.31 9.70 3.37
CA GLU A 30 -1.60 10.96 3.50
C GLU A 30 -0.69 10.91 4.73
N LYS A 31 0.55 11.38 4.58
CA LYS A 31 1.47 11.60 5.70
C LYS A 31 2.40 12.77 5.41
N HIS A 32 2.32 13.82 6.22
CA HIS A 32 3.16 15.02 6.13
C HIS A 32 3.13 15.70 4.75
N GLY A 33 1.96 15.79 4.14
CA GLY A 33 1.76 16.35 2.80
C GLY A 33 2.16 15.42 1.67
N MET A 34 2.59 14.18 1.96
CA MET A 34 2.92 13.16 0.96
C MET A 34 1.78 12.16 0.83
N VAL A 35 1.45 11.79 -0.40
CA VAL A 35 0.51 10.70 -0.69
C VAL A 35 1.31 9.42 -0.93
N ALA A 36 1.09 8.42 -0.07
CA ALA A 36 1.59 7.08 -0.25
C ALA A 36 0.49 6.19 -0.87
N LEU A 37 0.87 5.41 -1.87
CA LEU A 37 0.01 4.42 -2.53
C LEU A 37 0.57 3.03 -2.27
N MET A 38 -0.22 2.16 -1.64
CA MET A 38 0.16 0.78 -1.36
C MET A 38 -0.82 -0.19 -2.01
N PRO A 39 -0.37 -1.21 -2.78
CA PRO A 39 -1.26 -2.24 -3.30
C PRO A 39 -2.06 -2.91 -2.18
N THR A 40 -3.36 -3.09 -2.36
CA THR A 40 -4.22 -3.72 -1.34
C THR A 40 -3.78 -5.13 -0.97
N ALA A 41 -3.27 -5.90 -1.94
CA ALA A 41 -2.72 -7.24 -1.71
C ALA A 41 -1.56 -7.21 -0.69
N MET A 42 -0.64 -6.25 -0.83
CA MET A 42 0.50 -6.09 0.08
C MET A 42 0.06 -5.66 1.49
N MET A 43 -0.98 -4.84 1.59
CA MET A 43 -1.52 -4.42 2.88
C MET A 43 -2.09 -5.59 3.68
N SER A 44 -2.78 -6.52 3.02
CA SER A 44 -3.29 -7.73 3.67
C SER A 44 -2.15 -8.55 4.28
N ASP A 45 -1.12 -8.83 3.49
CA ASP A 45 0.05 -9.60 3.96
C ASP A 45 0.76 -8.90 5.13
N PHE A 46 0.90 -7.58 5.04
CA PHE A 46 1.50 -6.76 6.09
C PHE A 46 0.72 -6.86 7.41
N VAL A 47 -0.61 -6.69 7.37
CA VAL A 47 -1.47 -6.78 8.57
C VAL A 47 -1.41 -8.19 9.17
N THR A 48 -1.42 -9.22 8.33
CA THR A 48 -1.30 -10.62 8.78
C THR A 48 0.03 -10.84 9.50
N GLU A 49 1.16 -10.41 8.94
CA GLU A 49 2.47 -10.62 9.56
C GLU A 49 2.65 -9.78 10.83
N MET A 50 2.16 -8.53 10.84
CA MET A 50 2.14 -7.71 12.06
C MET A 50 1.35 -8.37 13.18
N THR A 51 0.15 -8.87 12.88
CA THR A 51 -0.69 -9.59 13.85
C THR A 51 0.06 -10.78 14.45
N ARG A 52 0.74 -11.55 13.60
CA ARG A 52 1.57 -12.69 14.03
C ARG A 52 2.71 -12.27 14.96
N HIS A 53 3.37 -11.14 14.69
CA HIS A 53 4.41 -10.61 15.58
C HIS A 53 3.83 -10.16 16.93
N LEU A 54 2.67 -9.52 16.95
CA LEU A 54 2.01 -9.09 18.17
C LEU A 54 1.58 -10.29 19.03
N GLU A 55 1.08 -11.36 18.42
CA GLU A 55 0.73 -12.60 19.14
C GLU A 55 1.95 -13.26 19.80
N LYS A 56 3.11 -13.27 19.12
CA LYS A 56 4.36 -13.78 19.71
C LYS A 56 4.80 -12.97 20.93
N ILE A 57 4.58 -11.65 20.93
CA ILE A 57 4.88 -10.78 22.08
C ILE A 57 3.89 -11.05 23.21
N LYS A 58 2.59 -11.20 22.91
CA LYS A 58 1.56 -11.54 23.89
C LYS A 58 1.86 -12.88 24.58
N ASN A 59 2.27 -13.89 23.82
CA ASN A 59 2.50 -15.24 24.33
C ASN A 59 3.87 -15.44 25.00
N LYS A 60 4.81 -14.48 24.88
CA LYS A 60 6.09 -14.48 25.61
C LYS A 60 5.98 -13.90 27.03
N LYS A 61 4.82 -13.40 27.44
CA LYS A 61 4.51 -13.05 28.84
C LYS A 61 3.82 -14.24 29.54
N VAL A 62 4.53 -15.36 29.74
CA VAL A 62 4.34 -16.35 30.82
C VAL A 62 5.69 -17.02 31.05
#